data_AF-A0A2V8DI23-F1
#
_entry.id   AF-A0A2V8DI23-F1
#
_cell.length_a   1.000
_cell.length_b   1.000
_cell.length_c   1.000
_cell.angle_alpha   90.00
_cell.angle_beta   90.00
_cell.angle_gamma   90.00
#
_symmetry.space_group_name_H-M   'P 1'
#
loop_
_entity.id
_entity.type
_entity.pdbx_description
1 polymer ?
#
loop_
_entity_poly.entity_id
_entity_poly.type
_entity_poly.pdbx_seq_one_letter_code
_entity_poly.pdbx_strand_id
1 'polypeptide(L)'
;MIFTLLLAVLALQGQGAQPAQPPPTARLQAPIDLTGYWVSVVTEDWRWRMLTPPKGDYSSLPLNDEGRKVADGWDPAKDEASGNACRAYGGAAIMRVPGRLHITWQDDVTLKIETDAGMQTRLLHFGAAQPPAGDAGWQGYSVATWEIAGAQRGAGGGGGQRGDGAAEAAAGRGRGAPPGPRFGSLKVVTTQLKPGYLRKNGVPYSENAVVTEYFDRHNESNGD
;
A
#
# COMPACT_ATOMS: atom_id res chain seq x y z
N MET A 1 45.22 10.99 -68.03
CA MET A 1 44.85 10.60 -66.65
C MET A 1 43.58 11.35 -66.29
N ILE A 2 42.43 10.66 -66.27
CA ILE A 2 41.14 11.19 -65.83
C ILE A 2 40.63 10.20 -64.78
N PHE A 3 40.41 10.67 -63.56
CA PHE A 3 39.96 9.87 -62.43
C PHE A 3 38.43 9.84 -62.42
N THR A 4 37.84 8.67 -62.63
CA THR A 4 36.39 8.44 -62.49
C THR A 4 36.11 8.05 -61.04
N LEU A 5 35.37 8.89 -60.31
CA LEU A 5 34.98 8.63 -58.92
C LEU A 5 33.64 7.85 -58.92
N LEU A 6 33.67 6.58 -58.50
CA LEU A 6 32.45 5.80 -58.21
C LEU A 6 31.97 6.15 -56.79
N LEU A 7 30.78 6.72 -56.65
CA LEU A 7 30.07 6.79 -55.37
C LEU A 7 29.34 5.47 -55.13
N ALA A 8 29.79 4.70 -54.13
CA ALA A 8 29.04 3.56 -53.60
C ALA A 8 28.11 4.06 -52.48
N VAL A 9 26.79 3.94 -52.68
CA VAL A 9 25.80 4.20 -51.63
C VAL A 9 25.68 2.94 -50.78
N LEU A 10 26.28 2.95 -49.59
CA LEU A 10 25.98 1.95 -48.56
C LEU A 10 24.62 2.29 -47.94
N ALA A 11 23.61 1.47 -48.21
CA ALA A 11 22.39 1.46 -47.41
C ALA A 11 22.73 0.86 -46.03
N LEU A 12 22.94 1.72 -45.02
CA LEU A 12 22.88 1.28 -43.63
C LEU A 12 21.44 0.89 -43.33
N GLN A 13 21.17 -0.42 -43.28
CA GLN A 13 20.00 -0.93 -42.58
C GLN A 13 20.23 -0.70 -41.08
N GLY A 14 19.85 0.47 -40.60
CA GLY A 14 19.69 0.69 -39.16
C GLY A 14 18.65 -0.30 -38.66
N GLN A 15 19.07 -1.23 -37.81
CA GLN A 15 18.14 -1.95 -36.93
C GLN A 15 17.41 -0.87 -36.13
N GLY A 16 16.18 -0.54 -36.54
CA GLY A 16 15.33 0.37 -35.80
C GLY A 16 15.22 -0.17 -34.38
N ALA A 17 15.81 0.53 -33.42
CA ALA A 17 15.55 0.27 -32.01
C ALA A 17 14.03 0.37 -31.83
N GLN A 18 13.38 -0.75 -31.55
CA GLN A 18 11.97 -0.71 -31.18
C GLN A 18 11.85 0.24 -29.98
N PRO A 19 10.91 1.20 -30.00
CA PRO A 19 10.71 2.07 -28.86
C PRO A 19 10.49 1.21 -27.63
N ALA A 20 11.29 1.44 -26.58
CA ALA A 20 11.16 0.72 -25.33
C ALA A 20 9.70 0.85 -24.86
N GLN A 21 9.04 -0.29 -24.64
CA GLN A 21 7.68 -0.25 -24.10
C GLN A 21 7.70 0.49 -22.76
N PRO A 22 6.73 1.38 -22.50
CA PRO A 22 6.62 2.02 -21.21
C PRO A 22 6.52 0.95 -20.12
N PRO A 23 7.09 1.20 -18.93
CA PRO A 23 7.05 0.24 -17.84
C PRO A 23 5.58 -0.11 -17.54
N PRO A 24 5.27 -1.38 -17.23
CA PRO A 24 3.90 -1.78 -16.97
C PRO A 24 3.33 -1.01 -15.77
N THR A 25 2.04 -0.71 -15.83
CA THR A 25 1.36 0.10 -14.82
C THR A 25 1.33 -0.61 -13.47
N ALA A 26 1.11 0.16 -12.39
CA ALA A 26 1.03 -0.40 -11.04
C ALA A 26 -0.09 -1.46 -10.94
N ARG A 27 -1.23 -1.23 -11.60
CA ARG A 27 -2.32 -2.22 -11.69
C ARG A 27 -1.89 -3.51 -12.37
N LEU A 28 -1.18 -3.43 -13.49
CA LEU A 28 -0.70 -4.62 -14.23
C LEU A 28 0.45 -5.35 -13.51
N GLN A 29 1.19 -4.64 -12.66
CA GLN A 29 2.27 -5.21 -11.86
C GLN A 29 1.79 -5.85 -10.55
N ALA A 30 0.53 -5.65 -10.16
CA ALA A 30 -0.02 -6.10 -8.88
C ALA A 30 0.25 -7.60 -8.63
N PRO A 31 0.96 -7.96 -7.54
CA PRO A 31 1.16 -9.36 -7.18
C PRO A 31 -0.11 -9.97 -6.56
N ILE A 32 -0.94 -9.15 -5.94
CA ILE A 32 -2.23 -9.52 -5.33
C ILE A 32 -3.33 -8.58 -5.85
N ASP A 33 -4.55 -9.10 -5.96
CA ASP A 33 -5.74 -8.27 -6.22
C ASP A 33 -6.44 -7.98 -4.90
N LEU A 34 -6.47 -6.71 -4.50
CA LEU A 34 -7.14 -6.21 -3.30
C LEU A 34 -8.56 -5.70 -3.60
N THR A 35 -8.98 -5.65 -4.87
CA THR A 35 -10.28 -5.09 -5.21
C THR A 35 -11.43 -5.95 -4.70
N GLY A 36 -12.52 -5.28 -4.31
CA GLY A 36 -13.71 -5.93 -3.79
C GLY A 36 -14.27 -5.26 -2.54
N TYR A 37 -15.19 -5.97 -1.89
CA TYR A 37 -15.80 -5.57 -0.64
C TYR A 37 -15.21 -6.39 0.50
N TRP A 38 -14.78 -5.70 1.54
CA TRP A 38 -14.16 -6.29 2.71
C TRP A 38 -14.94 -5.91 3.96
N VAL A 39 -14.95 -6.81 4.92
CA VAL A 39 -15.56 -6.58 6.23
C VAL A 39 -14.58 -6.98 7.32
N SER A 40 -14.54 -6.19 8.38
CA SER A 40 -13.80 -6.58 9.58
C SER A 40 -14.46 -7.79 10.23
N VAL A 41 -13.76 -8.93 10.21
CA VAL A 41 -14.12 -10.10 10.99
C VAL A 41 -13.73 -9.84 12.45
N VAL A 42 -14.69 -9.93 13.37
CA VAL A 42 -14.46 -9.76 14.81
C VAL A 42 -14.97 -11.01 15.53
N THR A 43 -14.12 -12.01 15.59
CA THR A 43 -14.37 -13.31 16.25
C THR A 43 -13.84 -13.36 17.67
N GLU A 44 -12.80 -12.58 17.97
CA GLU A 44 -12.16 -12.47 19.29
C GLU A 44 -12.07 -11.01 19.73
N ASP A 45 -11.69 -10.80 21.00
CA ASP A 45 -11.41 -9.48 21.56
C ASP A 45 -12.52 -8.44 21.33
N TRP A 46 -13.78 -8.89 21.30
CA TRP A 46 -14.94 -8.05 20.98
C TRP A 46 -14.95 -6.76 21.81
N ARG A 47 -14.67 -6.86 23.12
CA ARG A 47 -14.56 -5.70 24.02
C ARG A 47 -13.54 -4.68 23.52
N TRP A 48 -12.39 -5.11 23.02
CA TRP A 48 -11.30 -4.23 22.58
C TRP A 48 -11.48 -3.72 21.15
N ARG A 49 -12.26 -4.44 20.33
CA ARG A 49 -12.51 -4.11 18.92
C ARG A 49 -13.75 -3.24 18.75
N MET A 50 -14.83 -3.50 19.49
CA MET A 50 -16.13 -2.84 19.30
C MET A 50 -16.40 -1.70 20.28
N LEU A 51 -15.78 -1.72 21.47
CA LEU A 51 -15.92 -0.61 22.42
C LEU A 51 -14.73 0.31 22.32
N THR A 52 -15.00 1.60 22.18
CA THR A 52 -13.96 2.61 22.40
C THR A 52 -13.58 2.58 23.89
N PRO A 53 -12.29 2.39 24.23
CA PRO A 53 -11.85 2.41 25.63
C PRO A 53 -12.21 3.72 26.31
N PRO A 54 -12.47 3.73 27.63
CA PRO A 54 -12.74 4.96 28.35
C PRO A 54 -11.53 5.91 28.29
N LYS A 55 -11.80 7.20 28.56
CA LYS A 55 -10.73 8.19 28.78
C LYS A 55 -9.80 7.70 29.89
N GLY A 56 -8.49 7.84 29.71
CA GLY A 56 -7.46 7.35 30.63
C GLY A 56 -7.01 5.90 30.40
N ASP A 57 -7.76 5.11 29.62
CA ASP A 57 -7.33 3.76 29.25
C ASP A 57 -6.48 3.80 27.97
N TYR A 58 -5.16 3.73 28.17
CA TYR A 58 -4.19 3.75 27.08
C TYR A 58 -3.56 2.38 26.81
N SER A 59 -4.16 1.30 27.29
CA SER A 59 -3.65 -0.06 27.14
C SER A 59 -3.27 -0.38 25.69
N SER A 60 -2.15 -1.09 25.52
CA SER A 60 -1.58 -1.49 24.22
C SER A 60 -1.09 -0.35 23.31
N LEU A 61 -1.00 0.89 23.80
CA LEU A 61 -0.34 1.98 23.08
C LEU A 61 0.91 2.47 23.83
N PRO A 62 2.05 2.59 23.15
CA PRO A 62 3.29 3.11 23.74
C PRO A 62 3.25 4.65 23.78
N LEU A 63 2.47 5.23 24.70
CA LEU A 63 2.43 6.68 24.92
C LEU A 63 3.61 7.13 25.80
N ASN A 64 4.34 8.15 25.33
CA ASN A 64 5.25 8.93 26.17
C ASN A 64 4.46 9.90 27.09
N ASP A 65 5.18 10.56 27.99
CA ASP A 65 4.58 11.45 29.00
C ASP A 65 3.80 12.63 28.37
N GLU A 66 4.32 13.22 27.30
CA GLU A 66 3.63 14.31 26.60
C GLU A 66 2.34 13.83 25.92
N GLY A 67 2.37 12.68 25.25
CA GLY A 67 1.19 12.06 24.65
C GLY A 67 0.12 11.73 25.70
N ARG A 68 0.55 11.22 26.88
CA ARG A 68 -0.34 10.95 28.01
C ARG A 68 -0.97 12.23 28.54
N LYS A 69 -0.19 13.28 28.75
CA LYS A 69 -0.67 14.60 29.21
C LYS A 69 -1.73 15.18 28.28
N VAL A 70 -1.52 15.10 26.96
CA VAL A 70 -2.52 15.57 25.98
C VAL A 70 -3.79 14.73 26.04
N ALA A 71 -3.67 13.41 26.11
CA ALA A 71 -4.82 12.51 26.19
C ALA A 71 -5.64 12.70 27.49
N ASP A 72 -4.97 12.88 28.62
CA ASP A 72 -5.61 13.14 29.92
C ASP A 72 -6.31 14.51 29.96
N GLY A 73 -5.79 15.48 29.20
CA GLY A 73 -6.41 16.80 29.01
C GLY A 73 -7.63 16.82 28.09
N TRP A 74 -7.91 15.74 27.35
CA TRP A 74 -9.02 15.68 26.39
C TRP A 74 -10.38 15.73 27.09
N ASP A 75 -11.26 16.62 26.63
CA ASP A 75 -12.62 16.77 27.15
C ASP A 75 -13.63 16.30 26.09
N PRO A 76 -14.30 15.15 26.28
CA PRO A 76 -15.18 14.58 25.27
C PRO A 76 -16.40 15.47 24.96
N ALA A 77 -16.94 16.18 25.96
CA ALA A 77 -18.11 17.04 25.77
C ALA A 77 -17.75 18.28 24.95
N LYS A 78 -16.57 18.88 25.20
CA LYS A 78 -16.07 19.99 24.40
C LYS A 78 -15.70 19.56 22.98
N ASP A 79 -15.10 18.38 22.81
CA ASP A 79 -14.76 17.85 21.49
C ASP A 79 -16.01 17.61 20.65
N GLU A 80 -17.05 17.00 21.22
CA GLU A 80 -18.34 16.80 20.56
C GLU A 80 -18.99 18.12 20.17
N ALA A 81 -19.00 19.11 21.07
CA ALA A 81 -19.51 20.45 20.80
C ALA A 81 -18.73 21.19 19.69
N SER A 82 -17.49 20.79 19.39
CA SER A 82 -16.69 21.38 18.31
C SER A 82 -17.14 20.95 16.90
N GLY A 83 -17.97 19.92 16.78
CA GLY A 83 -18.49 19.42 15.49
C GLY A 83 -17.47 18.62 14.66
N ASN A 84 -16.28 18.32 15.17
CA ASN A 84 -15.21 17.65 14.43
C ASN A 84 -15.26 16.11 14.52
N ALA A 85 -16.42 15.50 14.27
CA ALA A 85 -16.60 14.05 14.42
C ALA A 85 -15.63 13.21 13.55
N CYS A 86 -15.19 13.73 12.40
CA CYS A 86 -14.25 13.06 11.49
C CYS A 86 -12.85 12.86 12.07
N ARG A 87 -12.52 13.55 13.18
CA ARG A 87 -11.20 13.51 13.81
C ARG A 87 -10.80 12.11 14.33
N ALA A 88 -11.80 11.26 14.61
CA ALA A 88 -11.61 9.85 14.99
C ALA A 88 -11.42 8.89 13.80
N TYR A 89 -11.63 9.37 12.56
CA TYR A 89 -11.65 8.56 11.34
C TYR A 89 -10.54 8.96 10.36
N GLY A 90 -9.54 9.73 10.79
CA GLY A 90 -8.41 10.09 9.92
C GLY A 90 -7.50 8.91 9.59
N GLY A 91 -6.60 9.10 8.63
CA GLY A 91 -5.81 8.02 8.03
C GLY A 91 -4.97 7.18 9.01
N ALA A 92 -4.54 7.74 10.14
CA ALA A 92 -3.80 7.00 11.17
C ALA A 92 -4.69 6.05 12.01
N ALA A 93 -6.00 6.26 12.02
CA ALA A 93 -6.92 5.56 12.89
C ALA A 93 -7.92 4.68 12.13
N ILE A 94 -8.28 5.04 10.90
CA ILE A 94 -9.41 4.42 10.20
C ILE A 94 -9.28 2.90 10.06
N MET A 95 -8.07 2.39 9.77
CA MET A 95 -7.82 0.95 9.66
C MET A 95 -7.85 0.20 11.01
N ARG A 96 -7.92 0.92 12.14
CA ARG A 96 -8.11 0.35 13.48
C ARG A 96 -9.59 0.28 13.88
N VAL A 97 -10.47 0.93 13.14
CA VAL A 97 -11.91 0.94 13.39
C VAL A 97 -12.53 -0.24 12.63
N PRO A 98 -13.19 -1.20 13.30
CA PRO A 98 -13.91 -2.24 12.59
C PRO A 98 -14.99 -1.64 11.71
N GLY A 99 -15.05 -2.10 10.47
CA GLY A 99 -15.98 -1.58 9.47
C GLY A 99 -15.90 -2.35 8.16
N ARG A 100 -16.45 -1.75 7.12
CA ARG A 100 -16.43 -2.26 5.75
C ARG A 100 -15.56 -1.38 4.89
N LEU A 101 -14.83 -2.02 3.98
CA LEU A 101 -14.01 -1.34 2.98
C LEU A 101 -14.53 -1.72 1.60
N HIS A 102 -14.53 -0.77 0.69
CA HIS A 102 -14.65 -1.03 -0.75
C HIS A 102 -13.38 -0.55 -1.42
N ILE A 103 -12.67 -1.48 -2.07
CA ILE A 103 -11.39 -1.23 -2.70
C ILE A 103 -11.55 -1.36 -4.21
N THR A 104 -11.17 -0.31 -4.94
CA THR A 104 -11.28 -0.24 -6.40
C THR A 104 -10.10 0.48 -7.01
N TRP A 105 -9.76 0.16 -8.26
CA TRP A 105 -8.85 1.00 -9.05
C TRP A 105 -9.61 2.22 -9.57
N GLN A 106 -9.13 3.42 -9.27
CA GLN A 106 -9.63 4.66 -9.89
C GLN A 106 -9.06 4.82 -11.30
N ASP A 107 -7.79 4.46 -11.48
CA ASP A 107 -7.05 4.40 -12.74
C ASP A 107 -5.92 3.37 -12.62
N ASP A 108 -5.00 3.32 -13.59
CA ASP A 108 -3.94 2.30 -13.61
C ASP A 108 -2.80 2.52 -12.60
N VAL A 109 -2.80 3.65 -11.89
CA VAL A 109 -1.77 4.05 -10.92
C VAL A 109 -2.35 4.56 -9.59
N THR A 110 -3.67 4.46 -9.38
CA THR A 110 -4.35 4.92 -8.18
C THR A 110 -5.36 3.88 -7.68
N LEU A 111 -5.13 3.36 -6.48
CA LEU A 111 -6.08 2.53 -5.74
C LEU A 111 -6.93 3.41 -4.82
N LYS A 112 -8.24 3.17 -4.75
CA LYS A 112 -9.18 3.87 -3.89
C LYS A 112 -9.70 2.91 -2.82
N ILE A 113 -9.71 3.37 -1.57
CA ILE A 113 -10.34 2.71 -0.43
C ILE A 113 -11.46 3.61 0.08
N GLU A 114 -12.67 3.09 0.13
CA GLU A 114 -13.84 3.74 0.72
C GLU A 114 -14.21 3.00 2.01
N THR A 115 -14.45 3.73 3.09
CA THR A 115 -14.79 3.15 4.40
C THR A 115 -16.20 3.58 4.82
N ASP A 116 -16.98 2.66 5.39
CA ASP A 116 -18.28 3.02 5.97
C ASP A 116 -18.12 3.86 7.24
N ALA A 117 -17.16 3.50 8.10
CA ALA A 117 -16.75 4.28 9.25
C ALA A 117 -16.28 5.68 8.81
N GLY A 118 -16.98 6.70 9.29
CA GLY A 118 -16.68 8.09 8.96
C GLY A 118 -16.88 8.47 7.48
N MET A 119 -17.40 7.59 6.63
CA MET A 119 -17.57 7.80 5.17
C MET A 119 -16.30 8.36 4.50
N GLN A 120 -15.15 7.76 4.81
CA GLN A 120 -13.86 8.28 4.34
C GLN A 120 -13.49 7.67 2.99
N THR A 121 -12.84 8.47 2.16
CA THR A 121 -12.25 8.03 0.89
C THR A 121 -10.76 8.32 0.93
N ARG A 122 -9.95 7.29 0.67
CA ARG A 122 -8.49 7.36 0.64
C ARG A 122 -7.97 6.90 -0.70
N LEU A 123 -7.08 7.71 -1.29
CA LEU A 123 -6.40 7.40 -2.55
C LEU A 123 -4.96 6.98 -2.27
N LEU A 124 -4.56 5.88 -2.89
CA LEU A 124 -3.25 5.24 -2.79
C LEU A 124 -2.55 5.40 -4.13
N HIS A 125 -1.56 6.29 -4.18
CA HIS A 125 -0.89 6.67 -5.42
C HIS A 125 0.39 5.87 -5.63
N PHE A 126 0.54 5.27 -6.81
CA PHE A 126 1.77 4.60 -7.22
C PHE A 126 2.65 5.52 -8.06
N GLY A 127 3.97 5.34 -7.97
CA GLY A 127 4.94 6.11 -8.75
C GLY A 127 5.19 7.52 -8.19
N ALA A 128 5.65 8.43 -9.04
CA ALA A 128 6.14 9.77 -8.65
C ALA A 128 5.02 10.82 -8.44
N ALA A 129 3.81 10.38 -8.10
CA ALA A 129 2.71 11.28 -7.81
C ALA A 129 3.10 12.21 -6.66
N GLN A 130 2.96 13.51 -6.87
CA GLN A 130 3.20 14.51 -5.84
C GLN A 130 1.94 14.75 -5.01
N PRO A 131 2.09 15.01 -3.70
CA PRO A 131 0.97 15.42 -2.89
C PRO A 131 0.32 16.69 -3.45
N PRO A 132 -1.01 16.84 -3.29
CA PRO A 132 -1.70 18.06 -3.70
C PRO A 132 -1.12 19.28 -2.97
N ALA A 133 -1.08 20.42 -3.66
CA ALA A 133 -0.74 21.69 -3.03
C ALA A 133 -1.91 22.14 -2.14
N GLY A 134 -1.83 21.88 -0.84
CA GLY A 134 -2.84 22.29 0.14
C GLY A 134 -3.25 21.17 1.09
N ASP A 135 -4.49 21.25 1.58
CA ASP A 135 -5.04 20.31 2.55
C ASP A 135 -5.29 18.93 1.91
N ALA A 136 -4.54 17.91 2.35
CA ALA A 136 -4.71 16.52 1.95
C ALA A 136 -5.91 15.83 2.63
N GLY A 137 -6.71 16.56 3.40
CA GLY A 137 -7.90 16.07 4.07
C GLY A 137 -7.59 15.14 5.25
N TRP A 138 -8.63 14.49 5.77
CA TRP A 138 -8.51 13.61 6.95
C TRP A 138 -7.70 12.33 6.68
N GLN A 139 -7.64 11.89 5.42
CA GLN A 139 -6.92 10.68 5.02
C GLN A 139 -5.45 10.92 4.67
N GLY A 140 -5.02 12.19 4.59
CA GLY A 140 -3.67 12.55 4.19
C GLY A 140 -3.31 12.11 2.78
N TYR A 141 -2.01 12.11 2.47
CA TYR A 141 -1.49 11.70 1.18
C TYR A 141 -0.76 10.36 1.29
N SER A 142 -1.23 9.35 0.55
CA SER A 142 -0.71 7.97 0.60
C SER A 142 0.09 7.62 -0.66
N VAL A 143 1.33 7.19 -0.46
CA VAL A 143 2.20 6.62 -1.50
C VAL A 143 2.23 5.12 -1.36
N ALA A 144 1.94 4.41 -2.44
CA ALA A 144 1.79 2.96 -2.48
C ALA A 144 2.92 2.32 -3.28
N THR A 145 3.41 1.17 -2.82
CA THR A 145 4.47 0.40 -3.48
C THR A 145 4.21 -1.08 -3.30
N TRP A 146 4.31 -1.84 -4.40
CA TRP A 146 4.26 -3.29 -4.34
C TRP A 146 5.56 -3.85 -3.78
N GLU A 147 5.47 -4.65 -2.72
CA GLU A 147 6.58 -5.46 -2.24
C GLU A 147 6.40 -6.88 -2.78
N ILE A 148 7.19 -7.24 -3.80
CA ILE A 148 7.06 -8.52 -4.51
C ILE A 148 8.06 -9.52 -3.92
N ALA A 149 7.57 -10.61 -3.35
CA ALA A 149 8.40 -11.69 -2.85
C ALA A 149 9.12 -12.37 -4.02
N GLY A 150 10.47 -12.39 -3.98
CA GLY A 150 11.31 -13.03 -5.00
C GLY A 150 12.04 -12.07 -5.96
N ALA A 151 11.81 -10.76 -5.90
CA ALA A 151 12.57 -9.78 -6.69
C ALA A 151 14.06 -9.70 -6.31
N GLN A 152 14.44 -10.23 -5.14
CA GLN A 152 15.82 -10.25 -4.59
C GLN A 152 16.58 -11.57 -4.89
N ARG A 153 16.27 -12.30 -5.97
CA ARG A 153 17.12 -13.42 -6.43
C ARG A 153 17.59 -13.19 -7.86
N GLY A 154 18.50 -12.24 -8.01
CA GLY A 154 19.12 -11.94 -9.29
C GLY A 154 20.31 -11.00 -9.21
N ALA A 155 21.36 -11.34 -8.45
CA ALA A 155 22.75 -10.91 -8.70
C ALA A 155 23.71 -11.42 -7.59
N GLY A 156 24.54 -12.43 -7.88
CA GLY A 156 25.75 -12.72 -7.09
C GLY A 156 26.07 -14.20 -6.87
N GLY A 157 27.12 -14.69 -7.55
CA GLY A 157 28.05 -15.80 -7.24
C GLY A 157 27.51 -17.09 -6.62
N GLY A 158 27.62 -18.28 -7.21
CA GLY A 158 28.87 -18.92 -7.64
C GLY A 158 29.45 -19.80 -6.52
N GLY A 159 29.37 -21.13 -6.66
CA GLY A 159 30.07 -22.11 -5.80
C GLY A 159 29.20 -23.29 -5.40
N GLY A 160 29.42 -24.46 -6.02
CA GLY A 160 28.60 -25.65 -5.83
C GLY A 160 28.99 -26.55 -4.66
N GLN A 161 28.14 -27.54 -4.39
CA GLN A 161 28.53 -28.95 -4.18
C GLN A 161 27.26 -29.81 -4.31
N ARG A 162 27.44 -31.00 -4.89
CA ARG A 162 26.43 -31.98 -5.32
C ARG A 162 25.69 -32.62 -4.13
N GLY A 163 24.40 -32.92 -4.36
CA GLY A 163 23.52 -33.70 -3.50
C GLY A 163 22.38 -34.30 -4.32
N ASP A 164 22.71 -35.40 -5.00
CA ASP A 164 21.90 -36.55 -5.43
C ASP A 164 20.39 -36.57 -5.09
N GLY A 165 19.58 -36.75 -6.16
CA GLY A 165 18.29 -37.45 -6.08
C GLY A 165 17.03 -36.64 -6.40
N ALA A 166 16.77 -36.40 -7.69
CA ALA A 166 15.44 -36.30 -8.35
C ALA A 166 15.53 -35.37 -9.58
N ALA A 167 16.33 -35.76 -10.57
CA ALA A 167 16.39 -35.09 -11.86
C ALA A 167 15.38 -35.72 -12.83
N GLU A 168 14.08 -35.51 -12.59
CA GLU A 168 13.05 -35.79 -13.61
C GLU A 168 11.81 -34.91 -13.41
N ALA A 169 11.95 -33.60 -13.67
CA ALA A 169 10.82 -32.70 -13.99
C ALA A 169 11.26 -31.31 -14.52
N ALA A 170 12.51 -31.14 -14.98
CA ALA A 170 13.05 -29.83 -15.36
C ALA A 170 13.44 -29.72 -16.84
N ALA A 171 12.81 -30.49 -17.72
CA ALA A 171 12.92 -30.32 -19.16
C ALA A 171 11.58 -29.86 -19.74
N GLY A 172 11.48 -28.57 -20.08
CA GLY A 172 10.36 -28.04 -20.87
C GLY A 172 9.47 -27.01 -20.17
N ARG A 173 10.02 -25.91 -19.66
CA ARG A 173 9.21 -24.68 -19.51
C ARG A 173 9.43 -23.82 -20.75
N GLY A 174 8.55 -24.01 -21.73
CA GLY A 174 8.47 -23.17 -22.91
C GLY A 174 8.31 -21.69 -22.54
N ARG A 175 8.81 -20.83 -23.43
CA ARG A 175 8.60 -19.39 -23.46
C ARG A 175 7.10 -19.12 -23.67
N GLY A 176 6.32 -19.16 -22.59
CA GLY A 176 4.86 -19.10 -22.65
C GLY A 176 4.11 -19.69 -21.45
N ALA A 177 4.80 -20.27 -20.45
CA ALA A 177 4.16 -20.60 -19.18
C ALA A 177 3.60 -19.31 -18.54
N PRO A 178 2.31 -19.28 -18.11
CA PRO A 178 1.77 -18.17 -17.35
C PRO A 178 2.70 -17.87 -16.17
N PRO A 179 2.98 -16.60 -15.85
CA PRO A 179 3.72 -16.30 -14.64
C PRO A 179 3.06 -17.00 -13.47
N GLY A 180 3.84 -17.78 -12.71
CA GLY A 180 3.35 -18.43 -11.49
C GLY A 180 2.79 -17.38 -10.52
N PRO A 181 2.01 -17.81 -9.50
CA PRO A 181 1.41 -16.90 -8.55
C PRO A 181 2.47 -15.93 -8.03
N ARG A 182 2.22 -14.63 -8.25
CA ARG A 182 3.05 -13.58 -7.65
C ARG A 182 2.62 -13.48 -6.20
N PHE A 183 3.57 -13.58 -5.29
CA PHE A 183 3.32 -13.32 -3.88
C PHE A 183 3.87 -11.94 -3.55
N GLY A 184 3.16 -11.20 -2.72
CA GLY A 184 3.60 -9.87 -2.32
C GLY A 184 2.56 -9.17 -1.47
N SER A 185 2.95 -8.00 -0.98
CA SER A 185 2.13 -7.12 -0.17
C SER A 185 2.07 -5.74 -0.81
N LEU A 186 1.08 -4.95 -0.42
CA LEU A 186 1.08 -3.51 -0.71
C LEU A 186 1.62 -2.78 0.50
N LYS A 187 2.75 -2.09 0.36
CA LYS A 187 3.20 -1.11 1.33
C LYS A 187 2.59 0.24 1.00
N VAL A 188 2.08 0.93 2.01
CA VAL A 188 1.57 2.29 1.89
C VAL A 188 2.19 3.17 2.96
N VAL A 189 2.72 4.33 2.55
CA VAL A 189 3.21 5.37 3.47
C VAL A 189 2.32 6.59 3.33
N THR A 190 1.70 7.01 4.44
CA THR A 190 0.80 8.16 4.49
C THR A 190 1.43 9.29 5.30
N THR A 191 1.35 10.50 4.76
CA THR A 191 1.84 11.75 5.35
C THR A 191 0.80 12.86 5.19
N GLN A 192 1.09 14.09 5.64
CA GLN A 192 0.18 15.24 5.54
C GLN A 192 -1.19 14.99 6.15
N LEU A 193 -1.20 14.28 7.27
CA LEU A 193 -2.42 13.97 8.01
C LEU A 193 -2.88 15.21 8.78
N LYS A 194 -4.19 15.39 8.90
CA LYS A 194 -4.73 16.33 9.89
C LYS A 194 -4.52 15.78 11.31
N PRO A 195 -4.20 16.60 12.31
CA PRO A 195 -4.14 16.15 13.70
C PRO A 195 -5.46 15.54 14.15
N GLY A 196 -5.42 14.30 14.62
CA GLY A 196 -6.60 13.54 14.98
C GLY A 196 -6.39 12.60 16.14
N TYR A 197 -7.30 11.64 16.28
CA TYR A 197 -7.26 10.65 17.34
C TYR A 197 -6.83 9.30 16.80
N LEU A 198 -5.82 8.67 17.41
CA LEU A 198 -5.49 7.27 17.13
C LEU A 198 -6.55 6.33 17.71
N ARG A 199 -7.20 6.76 18.80
CA ARG A 199 -8.41 6.18 19.40
C ARG A 199 -9.27 7.30 19.94
N LYS A 200 -10.60 7.21 19.79
CA LYS A 200 -11.58 8.23 20.25
C LYS A 200 -11.76 8.25 21.78
N ASN A 201 -10.66 8.23 22.51
CA ASN A 201 -10.58 8.38 23.96
C ASN A 201 -9.54 9.43 24.38
N GLY A 202 -9.20 10.33 23.45
CA GLY A 202 -8.26 11.42 23.64
C GLY A 202 -6.84 11.14 23.16
N VAL A 203 -6.49 9.89 22.81
CA VAL A 203 -5.13 9.59 22.33
C VAL A 203 -4.88 10.26 20.97
N PRO A 204 -3.93 11.22 20.90
CA PRO A 204 -3.75 12.03 19.71
C PRO A 204 -2.74 11.41 18.73
N TYR A 205 -2.78 11.89 17.50
CA TYR A 205 -1.61 11.97 16.62
C TYR A 205 -1.54 13.38 16.01
N SER A 206 -0.34 13.82 15.64
CA SER A 206 -0.09 15.16 15.10
C SER A 206 -0.05 15.18 13.57
N GLU A 207 0.03 16.36 12.97
CA GLU A 207 0.27 16.53 11.53
C GLU A 207 1.62 15.97 11.04
N ASN A 208 2.57 15.80 11.96
CA ASN A 208 3.88 15.23 11.68
C ASN A 208 3.87 13.69 11.70
N ALA A 209 2.70 13.06 11.94
CA ALA A 209 2.59 11.62 11.94
C ALA A 209 2.88 11.04 10.55
N VAL A 210 3.62 9.93 10.54
CA VAL A 210 3.82 9.08 9.37
C VAL A 210 3.20 7.73 9.67
N VAL A 211 2.30 7.28 8.79
CA VAL A 211 1.63 5.98 8.91
C VAL A 211 2.20 5.07 7.85
N THR A 212 2.74 3.92 8.25
CA THR A 212 3.14 2.87 7.33
C THR A 212 2.21 1.68 7.52
N GLU A 213 1.55 1.28 6.45
CA GLU A 213 0.63 0.15 6.41
C GLU A 213 1.13 -0.88 5.41
N TYR A 214 0.83 -2.13 5.70
CA TYR A 214 1.07 -3.27 4.83
C TYR A 214 -0.26 -3.97 4.64
N PHE A 215 -0.65 -4.18 3.37
CA PHE A 215 -1.85 -4.91 3.02
C PHE A 215 -1.43 -6.23 2.38
N ASP A 216 -1.84 -7.31 3.03
CA ASP A 216 -1.69 -8.67 2.56
C ASP A 216 -3.07 -9.23 2.23
N ARG A 217 -3.12 -10.10 1.22
CA ARG A 217 -4.31 -10.87 0.92
C ARG A 217 -4.07 -12.33 1.24
N HIS A 218 -4.91 -12.86 2.10
CA HIS A 218 -4.99 -14.28 2.39
C HIS A 218 -6.27 -14.84 1.77
N ASN A 219 -6.20 -16.07 1.29
CA ASN A 219 -7.40 -16.85 0.99
C ASN A 219 -7.37 -18.01 1.97
N GLU A 220 -8.40 -18.12 2.77
CA GLU A 220 -8.56 -19.20 3.71
C GLU A 220 -9.00 -20.47 2.99
N SER A 221 -8.69 -21.63 3.58
CA SER A 221 -9.03 -22.93 2.99
C SER A 221 -10.53 -23.16 2.79
N ASN A 222 -11.36 -22.43 3.54
CA ASN A 222 -12.81 -22.45 3.45
C ASN A 222 -13.36 -21.53 2.34
N GLY A 223 -12.50 -20.80 1.64
CA GLY A 223 -12.86 -19.88 0.55
C GLY A 223 -13.14 -18.44 0.99
N ASP A 224 -12.90 -18.10 2.26
CA ASP A 224 -12.96 -16.72 2.77
C ASP A 224 -11.67 -15.91 2.47
#